data_AF-A0A1V6T9H5-F1
#
_entry.id   AF-A0A1V6T9H5-F1
#
_cell.length_a   1.000
_cell.length_b   1.000
_cell.length_c   1.000
_cell.angle_alpha   90.00
_cell.angle_beta   90.00
_cell.angle_gamma   90.00
#
_symmetry.space_group_name_H-M   'P 1'
#
loop_
_entity.id
_entity.type
_entity.pdbx_description
1 polymer ?
#
loop_
_entity_poly.entity_id
_entity_poly.type
_entity_poly.pdbx_seq_one_letter_code
_entity_poly.pdbx_strand_id
1 'polypeptide(L)'
;MSTKVLLVGAAGETGGSIANGLLDTGNFEVIALVRPISAQKPAITRLQDRGCQIRKCDLKAPEEQLIEALAGIDVVISCVGPAEQQDQIPLAKAAKKTGVKRFVPCGFITVCPPGGVMWLRDEKEIVYNQIRQLWLPYTVVDVGWWYQLAYPRLPSGRVDYAMTSGNDEIIGDGNMPTALTDLRDIGRYMAMIISDPRTLNKKILAYNLVSSQNKIYELMEELSEEKIDRNYVPEETICSRVVAARQASETYPFDPIKFIPRYLAEYQLSWGIRGDNNPEYAKYLGYHTTQDLYPEFQPTDFREYLESVIRGSAKGIYTDRVISRKHQRHFPRTESSDSLYTRIFPRTESSDSLMSR
;
A
#
# COMPACT_ATOMS: atom_id res chain seq x y z
N MET A 1 -9.12 1.94 30.91
CA MET A 1 -8.85 0.61 30.31
C MET A 1 -8.07 0.84 29.03
N SER A 2 -7.05 0.02 28.76
CA SER A 2 -6.31 0.06 27.49
C SER A 2 -7.22 -0.36 26.34
N THR A 3 -7.09 0.27 25.17
CA THR A 3 -7.86 -0.09 23.98
C THR A 3 -7.34 -1.42 23.41
N LYS A 4 -8.23 -2.40 23.25
CA LYS A 4 -7.88 -3.71 22.67
C LYS A 4 -7.98 -3.66 21.15
N VAL A 5 -6.83 -3.78 20.49
CA VAL A 5 -6.69 -3.70 19.04
C VAL A 5 -6.41 -5.08 18.47
N LEU A 6 -7.32 -5.60 17.66
CA LEU A 6 -7.10 -6.82 16.89
C LEU A 6 -6.58 -6.47 15.49
N LEU A 7 -5.41 -7.00 15.15
CA LEU A 7 -4.71 -6.74 13.90
C LEU A 7 -4.67 -8.00 13.03
N VAL A 8 -5.28 -7.93 11.85
CA VAL A 8 -5.20 -8.96 10.82
C VAL A 8 -4.03 -8.65 9.90
N GLY A 9 -3.20 -9.67 9.59
CA GLY A 9 -2.05 -9.48 8.69
C GLY A 9 -0.81 -8.89 9.37
N ALA A 10 -0.68 -9.03 10.70
CA ALA A 10 0.43 -8.50 11.49
C ALA A 10 1.84 -8.97 11.05
N ALA A 11 1.94 -10.09 10.33
CA ALA A 11 3.21 -10.60 9.78
C ALA A 11 3.66 -9.92 8.48
N GLY A 12 2.80 -9.14 7.82
CA GLY A 12 3.14 -8.42 6.59
C GLY A 12 3.90 -7.12 6.87
N GLU A 13 4.33 -6.42 5.82
CA GLU A 13 5.09 -5.16 5.96
C GLU A 13 4.26 -4.07 6.66
N THR A 14 3.08 -3.75 6.13
CA THR A 14 2.18 -2.75 6.74
C THR A 14 1.70 -3.18 8.13
N GLY A 15 1.26 -4.44 8.26
CA GLY A 15 0.78 -4.97 9.53
C GLY A 15 1.88 -4.99 10.59
N GLY A 16 3.11 -5.35 10.23
CA GLY A 16 4.26 -5.31 11.12
C GLY A 16 4.57 -3.89 11.59
N SER A 17 4.54 -2.91 10.69
CA SER A 17 4.68 -1.50 11.07
C SER A 17 3.60 -1.07 12.07
N ILE A 18 2.33 -1.39 11.80
CA ILE A 18 1.21 -1.04 12.68
C ILE A 18 1.32 -1.72 14.04
N ALA A 19 1.64 -3.02 14.08
CA ALA A 19 1.85 -3.73 15.33
C ALA A 19 2.94 -3.06 16.18
N ASN A 20 4.07 -2.72 15.57
CA ASN A 20 5.17 -2.06 16.27
C ASN A 20 4.77 -0.67 16.78
N GLY A 21 4.18 0.18 15.95
CA GLY A 21 3.76 1.52 16.38
C GLY A 21 2.74 1.53 17.51
N LEU A 22 1.81 0.56 17.52
CA LEU A 22 0.86 0.39 18.63
C LEU A 22 1.56 -0.07 19.92
N LEU A 23 2.46 -1.05 19.82
CA LEU A 23 3.24 -1.54 20.97
C LEU A 23 4.16 -0.45 21.54
N ASP A 24 4.82 0.33 20.69
CA ASP A 24 5.70 1.44 21.07
C ASP A 24 4.96 2.56 21.81
N THR A 25 3.68 2.76 21.50
CA THR A 25 2.84 3.75 22.18
C THR A 25 2.49 3.32 23.62
N GLY A 26 2.47 2.03 23.91
CA GLY A 26 2.24 1.48 25.26
C GLY A 26 0.80 1.56 25.80
N ASN A 27 -0.11 2.24 25.09
CA ASN A 27 -1.50 2.44 25.54
C ASN A 27 -2.51 1.43 24.95
N PHE A 28 -2.03 0.46 24.16
CA PHE A 28 -2.86 -0.53 23.47
C PHE A 28 -2.54 -1.95 23.92
N GLU A 29 -3.57 -2.76 24.09
CA GLU A 29 -3.44 -4.21 24.08
C GLU A 29 -3.50 -4.66 22.62
N VAL A 30 -2.39 -5.15 22.08
CA VAL A 30 -2.29 -5.55 20.67
C VAL A 30 -2.48 -7.06 20.55
N ILE A 31 -3.43 -7.47 19.72
CA ILE A 31 -3.75 -8.87 19.43
C ILE A 31 -3.57 -9.12 17.93
N ALA A 32 -2.64 -9.98 17.53
CA ALA A 32 -2.55 -10.42 16.14
C ALA A 32 -3.52 -11.58 15.88
N LEU A 33 -4.38 -11.43 14.87
CA LEU A 33 -5.17 -12.53 14.32
C LEU A 33 -4.33 -13.27 13.28
N VAL A 34 -4.05 -14.54 13.55
CA VAL A 34 -3.18 -15.36 12.70
C VAL A 34 -3.88 -16.62 12.26
N ARG A 35 -3.66 -17.02 11.01
CA ARG A 35 -4.02 -18.37 10.55
C ARG A 35 -3.25 -19.39 11.41
N PRO A 36 -3.86 -20.52 11.82
CA PRO A 36 -3.20 -21.54 12.62
C PRO A 36 -1.82 -21.95 12.10
N ILE A 37 -1.70 -22.15 10.78
CA ILE A 37 -0.45 -22.51 10.08
C ILE A 37 0.62 -21.40 10.11
N SER A 38 0.22 -20.15 10.31
CA SER A 38 1.14 -18.99 10.33
C SER A 38 1.60 -18.62 11.75
N ALA A 39 1.09 -19.27 12.79
CA ALA A 39 1.34 -18.90 14.18
C ALA A 39 2.83 -18.99 14.59
N GLN A 40 3.62 -19.83 13.91
CA GLN A 40 5.04 -20.03 14.18
C GLN A 40 5.97 -19.24 13.25
N LYS A 41 5.44 -18.33 12.42
CA LYS A 41 6.29 -17.50 11.56
C LYS A 41 7.21 -16.63 12.43
N PRO A 42 8.51 -16.45 12.07
CA PRO A 42 9.44 -15.64 12.86
C PRO A 42 8.94 -14.21 13.12
N ALA A 43 8.20 -13.61 12.19
CA ALA A 43 7.59 -12.31 12.38
C ALA A 43 6.55 -12.28 13.50
N ILE A 44 5.75 -13.35 13.64
CA ILE A 44 4.75 -13.47 14.71
C ILE A 44 5.43 -13.71 16.05
N THR A 45 6.41 -14.60 16.11
CA THR A 45 7.19 -14.84 17.35
C THR A 45 7.83 -13.55 17.87
N ARG A 46 8.47 -12.75 17.00
CA ARG A 46 9.02 -11.45 17.38
C ARG A 46 7.97 -10.49 17.94
N LEU A 47 6.74 -10.49 17.42
CA LEU A 47 5.67 -9.66 17.96
C LEU A 47 5.22 -10.17 19.33
N GLN A 48 5.16 -11.48 19.54
CA GLN A 48 4.85 -12.06 20.86
C GLN A 48 5.89 -11.68 21.92
N ASP A 49 7.17 -11.73 21.57
CA ASP A 49 8.28 -11.34 22.45
C ASP A 49 8.17 -9.86 22.88
N ARG A 50 7.51 -9.03 22.07
CA ARG A 50 7.21 -7.63 22.35
C ARG A 50 5.88 -7.40 23.09
N GLY A 51 5.17 -8.45 23.49
CA GLY A 51 3.91 -8.36 24.24
C GLY A 51 2.64 -8.43 23.37
N CYS A 52 2.74 -8.71 22.08
CA CYS A 52 1.56 -8.95 21.23
C CYS A 52 0.91 -10.30 21.57
N GLN A 53 -0.39 -10.30 21.83
CA GLN A 53 -1.16 -11.53 22.03
C GLN A 53 -1.55 -12.15 20.69
N ILE A 54 -1.75 -13.47 20.66
CA ILE A 54 -2.13 -14.18 19.43
C ILE A 54 -3.53 -14.77 19.57
N ARG A 55 -4.41 -14.48 18.60
CA ARG A 55 -5.65 -15.22 18.39
C ARG A 55 -5.57 -15.99 17.07
N LYS A 56 -5.89 -17.28 17.11
CA LYS A 56 -5.85 -18.14 15.93
C LYS A 56 -7.24 -18.17 15.28
N CYS A 57 -7.35 -17.69 14.05
CA CYS A 57 -8.56 -17.79 13.25
C CYS A 57 -8.21 -17.56 11.78
N ASP A 58 -8.95 -18.17 10.87
CA ASP A 58 -8.90 -17.87 9.45
C ASP A 58 -10.05 -16.91 9.10
N LEU A 59 -9.83 -15.97 8.17
CA LEU A 59 -10.89 -15.05 7.75
C LEU A 59 -12.05 -15.77 7.04
N LYS A 60 -11.79 -16.96 6.51
CA LYS A 60 -12.77 -17.85 5.88
C LYS A 60 -13.36 -18.87 6.85
N ALA A 61 -13.05 -18.77 8.14
CA ALA A 61 -13.67 -19.61 9.16
C ALA A 61 -15.18 -19.31 9.27
N PRO A 62 -15.97 -20.25 9.81
CA PRO A 62 -17.37 -19.99 10.16
C PRO A 62 -17.54 -18.74 11.01
N GLU A 63 -18.68 -18.07 10.86
CA GLU A 63 -18.95 -16.77 11.50
C GLU A 63 -18.79 -16.84 13.03
N GLU A 64 -19.18 -17.95 13.65
CA GLU A 64 -19.08 -18.17 15.10
C GLU A 64 -17.62 -18.08 15.59
N GLN A 65 -16.67 -18.60 14.81
CA GLN A 65 -15.24 -18.52 15.15
C GLN A 65 -14.70 -17.10 15.00
N LEU A 66 -15.18 -16.35 14.00
CA LEU A 66 -14.84 -14.94 13.85
C LEU A 66 -15.39 -14.11 15.01
N ILE A 67 -16.62 -14.38 15.44
CA ILE A 67 -17.25 -13.75 16.61
C ILE A 67 -16.45 -14.03 17.89
N GLU A 68 -16.07 -15.29 18.12
CA GLU A 68 -15.23 -15.68 19.26
C GLU A 68 -13.87 -14.96 19.21
N ALA A 69 -13.22 -14.93 18.05
CA ALA A 69 -11.96 -14.25 17.84
C ALA A 69 -12.05 -12.72 18.03
N LEU A 70 -13.24 -12.13 17.90
CA LEU A 70 -13.51 -10.70 18.09
C LEU A 70 -14.09 -10.35 19.46
N ALA A 71 -14.29 -11.34 20.34
CA ALA A 71 -14.84 -11.10 21.67
C ALA A 71 -13.95 -10.13 22.48
N GLY A 72 -14.58 -9.08 23.01
CA GLY A 72 -13.92 -8.05 23.83
C GLY A 72 -12.92 -7.15 23.08
N ILE A 73 -12.96 -7.10 21.75
CA ILE A 73 -12.10 -6.23 20.95
C ILE A 73 -12.76 -4.85 20.75
N ASP A 74 -12.00 -3.78 20.97
CA ASP A 74 -12.47 -2.40 20.76
C ASP A 74 -12.26 -1.95 19.31
N VAL A 75 -11.10 -2.24 18.73
CA VAL A 75 -10.69 -1.79 17.40
C VAL A 75 -10.19 -2.97 16.58
N VAL A 76 -10.64 -3.09 15.33
CA VAL A 76 -10.11 -4.04 14.36
C VAL A 76 -9.36 -3.30 13.27
N ILE A 77 -8.14 -3.72 12.96
CA ILE A 77 -7.35 -3.19 11.84
C ILE A 77 -7.02 -4.36 10.91
N SER A 78 -7.30 -4.19 9.62
CA SER A 78 -7.06 -5.20 8.62
C SER A 78 -5.95 -4.79 7.66
N CYS A 79 -4.90 -5.60 7.57
CA CYS A 79 -3.76 -5.43 6.65
C CYS A 79 -3.62 -6.63 5.72
N VAL A 80 -4.75 -7.13 5.20
CA VAL A 80 -4.79 -8.27 4.26
C VAL A 80 -4.14 -7.93 2.91
N GLY A 81 -3.67 -8.96 2.21
CA GLY A 81 -3.16 -8.80 0.85
C GLY A 81 -4.29 -8.63 -0.19
N PRO A 82 -3.95 -8.24 -1.44
CA PRO A 82 -4.94 -8.02 -2.50
C PRO A 82 -5.89 -9.21 -2.75
N ALA A 83 -5.38 -10.44 -2.68
CA ALA A 83 -6.17 -11.65 -2.91
C ALA A 83 -7.18 -11.97 -1.79
N GLU A 84 -7.02 -11.35 -0.62
CA GLU A 84 -7.84 -11.56 0.58
C GLU A 84 -8.70 -10.31 0.86
N GLN A 85 -8.79 -9.37 -0.08
CA GLN A 85 -9.47 -8.09 0.13
C GLN A 85 -10.96 -8.28 0.48
N GLN A 86 -11.69 -9.13 -0.23
CA GLN A 86 -13.11 -9.38 0.03
C GLN A 86 -13.35 -10.26 1.27
N ASP A 87 -12.34 -10.99 1.75
CA ASP A 87 -12.43 -11.80 2.98
C ASP A 87 -12.62 -10.93 4.25
N GLN A 88 -12.51 -9.61 4.12
CA GLN A 88 -12.84 -8.65 5.18
C GLN A 88 -14.35 -8.49 5.40
N ILE A 89 -15.20 -8.85 4.44
CA ILE A 89 -16.65 -8.66 4.55
C ILE A 89 -17.24 -9.54 5.67
N PRO A 90 -16.96 -10.87 5.75
CA PRO A 90 -17.36 -11.69 6.90
C PRO A 90 -16.81 -11.16 8.22
N LEU A 91 -15.54 -10.71 8.24
CA LEU A 91 -14.91 -10.14 9.43
C LEU A 91 -15.64 -8.88 9.91
N ALA A 92 -16.04 -7.99 9.00
CA ALA A 92 -16.80 -6.78 9.33
C ALA A 92 -18.20 -7.11 9.88
N LYS A 93 -18.87 -8.13 9.33
CA LYS A 93 -20.17 -8.63 9.87
C LYS A 93 -20.02 -9.14 11.29
N ALA A 94 -19.00 -9.97 11.55
CA ALA A 94 -18.70 -10.46 12.89
C ALA A 94 -18.33 -9.31 13.85
N ALA A 95 -17.53 -8.34 13.40
CA ALA A 95 -17.15 -7.15 14.19
C ALA A 95 -18.36 -6.31 14.60
N LYS A 96 -19.35 -6.17 13.71
CA LYS A 96 -20.62 -5.50 14.03
C LYS A 96 -21.39 -6.26 15.12
N LYS A 97 -21.47 -7.59 15.04
CA LYS A 97 -22.16 -8.43 16.03
C LYS A 97 -21.50 -8.41 17.41
N THR A 98 -20.17 -8.26 17.47
CA THR A 98 -19.42 -8.20 18.74
C THR A 98 -19.30 -6.80 19.35
N GLY A 99 -19.82 -5.77 18.68
CA GLY A 99 -19.80 -4.41 19.20
C GLY A 99 -18.46 -3.69 19.07
N VAL A 100 -17.64 -4.06 18.07
CA VAL A 100 -16.39 -3.35 17.74
C VAL A 100 -16.68 -1.85 17.55
N LYS A 101 -15.88 -1.01 18.21
CA LYS A 101 -16.06 0.45 18.26
C LYS A 101 -15.43 1.16 17.08
N ARG A 102 -14.49 0.51 16.38
CA ARG A 102 -13.90 1.02 15.14
C ARG A 102 -13.30 -0.09 14.28
N PHE A 103 -13.65 -0.11 13.00
CA PHE A 103 -13.05 -1.00 12.00
C PHE A 103 -12.23 -0.20 11.00
N VAL A 104 -10.94 -0.53 10.87
CA VAL A 104 -10.04 0.03 9.87
C VAL A 104 -9.83 -1.03 8.78
N PRO A 105 -10.53 -0.93 7.64
CA PRO A 105 -10.33 -1.89 6.55
C PRO A 105 -8.95 -1.69 5.91
N CYS A 106 -8.50 -2.68 5.15
CA CYS A 106 -7.27 -2.59 4.37
C CYS A 106 -7.43 -1.55 3.26
N GLY A 107 -7.01 -0.31 3.56
CA GLY A 107 -6.79 0.77 2.61
C GLY A 107 -5.34 0.81 2.20
N PHE A 108 -4.48 1.48 2.97
CA PHE A 108 -3.01 1.49 2.91
C PHE A 108 -2.40 1.51 1.51
N ILE A 109 -3.03 2.22 0.57
CA ILE A 109 -2.55 2.44 -0.80
C ILE A 109 -2.54 3.95 -1.12
N THR A 110 -2.21 4.30 -2.36
CA THR A 110 -2.33 5.66 -2.89
C THR A 110 -3.79 6.10 -2.96
N VAL A 111 -4.01 7.41 -2.87
CA VAL A 111 -5.33 8.00 -3.13
C VAL A 111 -5.69 7.78 -4.59
N CYS A 112 -6.91 7.35 -4.84
CA CYS A 112 -7.51 7.15 -6.16
C CYS A 112 -9.03 7.14 -5.98
N PRO A 113 -9.82 7.74 -6.88
CA PRO A 113 -11.27 7.62 -6.85
C PRO A 113 -11.68 6.21 -7.26
N PRO A 114 -12.82 5.68 -6.77
CA PRO A 114 -13.44 4.51 -7.38
C PRO A 114 -13.93 4.82 -8.79
N GLY A 115 -14.15 3.76 -9.57
CA GLY A 115 -14.81 3.85 -10.87
C GLY A 115 -13.93 3.42 -12.04
N GLY A 116 -13.11 2.39 -11.86
CA GLY A 116 -12.39 1.76 -12.97
C GLY A 116 -11.04 2.38 -13.31
N VAL A 117 -10.48 3.27 -12.47
CA VAL A 117 -9.08 3.73 -12.62
C VAL A 117 -8.12 2.66 -12.11
N MET A 118 -8.37 2.14 -10.91
CA MET A 118 -7.59 1.06 -10.30
C MET A 118 -8.53 -0.04 -9.82
N TRP A 119 -8.32 -1.26 -10.29
CA TRP A 119 -9.07 -2.43 -9.83
C TRP A 119 -8.93 -2.63 -8.32
N LEU A 120 -7.71 -2.43 -7.79
CA LEU A 120 -7.46 -2.60 -6.36
C LEU A 120 -8.22 -1.57 -5.50
N ARG A 121 -8.44 -0.36 -6.02
CA ARG A 121 -9.28 0.66 -5.35
C ARG A 121 -10.73 0.22 -5.34
N ASP A 122 -11.24 -0.26 -6.47
CA ASP A 122 -12.64 -0.70 -6.59
C ASP A 122 -12.93 -1.87 -5.64
N GLU A 123 -12.05 -2.87 -5.57
CA GLU A 123 -12.16 -3.99 -4.62
C GLU A 123 -12.17 -3.53 -3.15
N LYS A 124 -11.39 -2.47 -2.83
CA LYS A 124 -11.40 -1.87 -1.49
C LYS A 124 -12.71 -1.17 -1.18
N GLU A 125 -13.27 -0.44 -2.14
CA GLU A 125 -14.53 0.30 -1.96
C GLU A 125 -15.75 -0.63 -1.80
N ILE A 126 -15.73 -1.85 -2.36
CA ILE A 126 -16.73 -2.88 -2.06
C ILE A 126 -16.78 -3.13 -0.54
N VAL A 127 -15.62 -3.34 0.10
CA VAL A 127 -15.53 -3.56 1.56
C VAL A 127 -15.99 -2.32 2.34
N TYR A 128 -15.58 -1.12 1.91
CA TYR A 128 -15.96 0.12 2.60
C TYR A 128 -17.47 0.33 2.56
N ASN A 129 -18.11 0.03 1.43
CA ASN A 129 -19.55 0.10 1.29
C ASN A 129 -20.27 -0.92 2.18
N GLN A 130 -19.75 -2.15 2.31
CA GLN A 130 -20.29 -3.14 3.24
C GLN A 130 -20.22 -2.65 4.70
N ILE A 131 -19.10 -2.07 5.12
CA ILE A 131 -18.94 -1.49 6.47
C ILE A 131 -19.98 -0.39 6.73
N ARG A 132 -20.20 0.50 5.76
CA ARG A 132 -21.22 1.57 5.84
C ARG A 132 -22.63 0.97 5.94
N GLN A 133 -22.97 -0.03 5.11
CA GLN A 133 -24.28 -0.71 5.15
C GLN A 133 -24.54 -1.40 6.49
N LEU A 134 -23.49 -1.92 7.15
CA LEU A 134 -23.57 -2.54 8.47
C LEU A 134 -23.72 -1.54 9.62
N TRP A 135 -23.60 -0.23 9.36
CA TRP A 135 -23.49 0.79 10.40
C TRP A 135 -22.37 0.45 11.40
N LEU A 136 -21.25 -0.06 10.90
CA LEU A 136 -20.06 -0.36 11.69
C LEU A 136 -19.19 0.89 11.72
N PRO A 137 -18.83 1.45 12.89
CA PRO A 137 -17.99 2.63 12.93
C PRO A 137 -16.62 2.32 12.34
N TYR A 138 -16.05 3.25 11.56
CA TYR A 138 -14.90 2.94 10.73
C TYR A 138 -13.90 4.08 10.61
N THR A 139 -12.71 3.79 10.09
CA THR A 139 -11.80 4.80 9.53
C THR A 139 -11.09 4.19 8.35
N VAL A 140 -11.20 4.81 7.17
CA VAL A 140 -10.42 4.41 5.99
C VAL A 140 -9.10 5.18 6.02
N VAL A 141 -7.98 4.49 5.86
CA VAL A 141 -6.66 5.11 5.86
C VAL A 141 -5.93 4.74 4.57
N ASP A 142 -5.59 5.75 3.78
CA ASP A 142 -4.64 5.65 2.67
C ASP A 142 -3.31 6.26 3.09
N VAL A 143 -2.21 5.75 2.53
CA VAL A 143 -0.84 6.06 2.98
C VAL A 143 0.06 6.57 1.88
N GLY A 144 -0.50 6.92 0.73
CA GLY A 144 0.29 7.34 -0.43
C GLY A 144 1.19 6.22 -0.95
N TRP A 145 2.36 6.60 -1.47
CA TRP A 145 3.38 5.69 -1.96
C TRP A 145 4.52 5.55 -0.95
N TRP A 146 5.15 4.38 -0.90
CA TRP A 146 6.17 4.11 0.13
C TRP A 146 7.54 4.64 -0.30
N TYR A 147 8.29 5.18 0.66
CA TYR A 147 9.70 5.54 0.45
C TYR A 147 10.51 4.39 -0.11
N GLN A 148 10.26 3.18 0.41
CA GLN A 148 10.94 1.94 0.03
C GLN A 148 10.75 1.55 -1.44
N LEU A 149 9.77 2.15 -2.13
CA LEU A 149 9.43 1.89 -3.54
C LEU A 149 9.57 3.14 -4.42
N ALA A 150 10.10 4.25 -3.90
CA ALA A 150 10.02 5.55 -4.55
C ALA A 150 11.31 5.97 -5.29
N TYR A 151 12.48 5.44 -4.89
CA TYR A 151 13.77 5.87 -5.42
C TYR A 151 14.26 4.97 -6.58
N PRO A 152 14.97 5.52 -7.57
CA PRO A 152 15.55 4.75 -8.67
C PRO A 152 16.75 3.91 -8.24
N ARG A 153 17.10 2.93 -9.07
CA ARG A 153 18.39 2.22 -8.97
C ARG A 153 19.54 3.17 -9.32
N LEU A 154 20.67 2.99 -8.64
CA LEU A 154 21.94 3.65 -8.98
C LEU A 154 22.75 2.82 -9.99
N PRO A 155 23.53 3.43 -10.90
CA PRO A 155 24.39 2.72 -11.84
C PRO A 155 25.36 1.72 -11.17
N SER A 156 25.89 2.07 -10.00
CA SER A 156 26.76 1.18 -9.21
C SER A 156 26.06 -0.07 -8.66
N GLY A 157 24.71 -0.07 -8.62
CA GLY A 157 23.91 -1.12 -7.99
C GLY A 157 24.00 -1.14 -6.46
N ARG A 158 24.65 -0.15 -5.82
CA ARG A 158 24.90 -0.17 -4.37
C ARG A 158 23.64 -0.10 -3.49
N VAL A 159 22.51 0.30 -4.07
CA VAL A 159 21.20 0.37 -3.38
C VAL A 159 20.32 -0.87 -3.64
N ASP A 160 20.73 -1.78 -4.52
CA ASP A 160 19.96 -2.96 -4.94
C ASP A 160 19.57 -3.87 -3.77
N TYR A 161 20.39 -3.87 -2.71
CA TYR A 161 20.17 -4.71 -1.53
C TYR A 161 18.86 -4.38 -0.78
N ALA A 162 18.37 -3.14 -0.93
CA ALA A 162 17.15 -2.66 -0.28
C ALA A 162 15.94 -2.57 -1.23
N MET A 163 16.12 -2.84 -2.52
CA MET A 163 15.06 -2.72 -3.52
C MET A 163 14.28 -4.03 -3.69
N THR A 164 12.95 -3.93 -3.77
CA THR A 164 12.10 -5.05 -4.19
C THR A 164 12.15 -5.27 -5.70
N SER A 165 12.12 -4.18 -6.46
CA SER A 165 12.25 -4.13 -7.92
C SER A 165 12.88 -2.79 -8.32
N GLY A 166 13.48 -2.72 -9.51
CA GLY A 166 13.95 -1.44 -10.06
C GLY A 166 12.78 -0.46 -10.25
N ASN A 167 13.04 0.83 -10.05
CA ASN A 167 12.09 1.93 -10.25
C ASN A 167 12.70 2.94 -11.22
N ASP A 168 13.11 2.42 -12.36
CA ASP A 168 14.04 3.06 -13.28
C ASP A 168 13.31 3.84 -14.39
N GLU A 169 11.98 3.96 -14.27
CA GLU A 169 11.12 4.67 -15.22
C GLU A 169 10.58 5.95 -14.58
N ILE A 170 10.60 7.04 -15.34
CA ILE A 170 9.96 8.31 -14.99
C ILE A 170 8.67 8.42 -15.79
N ILE A 171 7.54 8.47 -15.10
CA ILE A 171 6.22 8.41 -15.72
C ILE A 171 5.82 9.80 -16.18
N GLY A 172 5.41 9.93 -17.45
CA GLY A 172 5.10 11.21 -18.06
C GLY A 172 6.30 12.14 -18.06
N ASP A 173 6.13 13.34 -17.52
CA ASP A 173 7.21 14.33 -17.36
C ASP A 173 7.97 14.21 -16.03
N GLY A 174 7.53 13.31 -15.13
CA GLY A 174 8.12 13.10 -13.81
C GLY A 174 7.83 14.16 -12.76
N ASN A 175 6.94 15.13 -13.04
CA ASN A 175 6.66 16.25 -12.16
C ASN A 175 5.36 16.12 -11.35
N MET A 176 4.56 15.07 -11.58
CA MET A 176 3.31 14.86 -10.84
C MET A 176 3.58 14.79 -9.32
N PRO A 177 2.91 15.63 -8.51
CA PRO A 177 3.00 15.56 -7.05
C PRO A 177 2.45 14.23 -6.53
N THR A 178 3.22 13.58 -5.66
CA THR A 178 2.84 12.31 -5.05
C THR A 178 3.09 12.34 -3.55
N ALA A 179 2.08 11.95 -2.76
CA ALA A 179 2.19 11.79 -1.32
C ALA A 179 3.02 10.54 -0.99
N LEU A 180 4.04 10.71 -0.14
CA LEU A 180 5.00 9.68 0.23
C LEU A 180 5.04 9.46 1.73
N THR A 181 5.23 8.20 2.13
CA THR A 181 5.25 7.78 3.53
C THR A 181 6.35 6.75 3.78
N ASP A 182 7.09 6.87 4.88
CA ASP A 182 7.95 5.78 5.33
C ASP A 182 7.08 4.66 5.90
N LEU A 183 7.32 3.41 5.49
CA LEU A 183 6.61 2.25 6.02
C LEU A 183 6.52 2.24 7.55
N ARG A 184 7.58 2.64 8.26
CA ARG A 184 7.66 2.66 9.74
C ARG A 184 6.73 3.68 10.38
N ASP A 185 6.43 4.77 9.67
CA ASP A 185 5.54 5.83 10.19
C ASP A 185 4.07 5.46 10.07
N ILE A 186 3.71 4.49 9.21
CA ILE A 186 2.32 4.01 9.11
C ILE A 186 1.81 3.56 10.49
N GLY A 187 2.61 2.81 11.25
CA GLY A 187 2.20 2.39 12.60
C GLY A 187 2.09 3.53 13.61
N ARG A 188 2.98 4.53 13.51
CA ARG A 188 2.93 5.73 14.36
C ARG A 188 1.68 6.55 14.08
N TYR A 189 1.34 6.75 12.80
CA TYR A 189 0.09 7.40 12.40
C TYR A 189 -1.12 6.59 12.85
N MET A 190 -1.11 5.27 12.68
CA MET A 190 -2.25 4.44 13.09
C MET A 190 -2.54 4.53 14.58
N ALA A 191 -1.51 4.57 15.43
CA ALA A 191 -1.69 4.79 16.87
C ALA A 191 -2.42 6.12 17.16
N MET A 192 -2.02 7.21 16.51
CA MET A 192 -2.71 8.51 16.66
C MET A 192 -4.13 8.47 16.09
N ILE A 193 -4.30 7.94 14.88
CA ILE A 193 -5.57 7.89 14.15
C ILE A 193 -6.64 7.14 14.94
N ILE A 194 -6.35 5.95 15.48
CA ILE A 194 -7.36 5.17 16.20
C ILE A 194 -7.66 5.70 17.60
N SER A 195 -6.78 6.54 18.17
CA SER A 195 -7.03 7.24 19.43
C SER A 195 -7.81 8.53 19.26
N ASP A 196 -7.81 9.11 18.05
CA ASP A 196 -8.41 10.41 17.78
C ASP A 196 -9.90 10.30 17.41
N PRO A 197 -10.83 10.87 18.18
CA PRO A 197 -12.25 10.83 17.85
C PRO A 197 -12.58 11.59 16.55
N ARG A 198 -11.73 12.53 16.10
CA ARG A 198 -11.94 13.30 14.85
C ARG A 198 -11.86 12.41 13.61
N THR A 199 -11.23 11.23 13.69
CA THR A 199 -11.04 10.31 12.56
C THR A 199 -12.15 9.26 12.44
N LEU A 200 -13.10 9.22 13.38
CA LEU A 200 -14.21 8.27 13.36
C LEU A 200 -15.16 8.57 12.21
N ASN A 201 -15.47 7.53 11.43
CA ASN A 201 -16.25 7.56 10.19
C ASN A 201 -15.67 8.50 9.12
N LYS A 202 -14.33 8.63 9.09
CA LYS A 202 -13.60 9.47 8.12
C LYS A 202 -12.69 8.65 7.22
N LYS A 203 -12.27 9.31 6.14
CA LYS A 203 -11.16 8.90 5.27
C LYS A 203 -9.95 9.76 5.61
N ILE A 204 -8.80 9.14 5.82
CA ILE A 204 -7.56 9.81 6.23
C ILE A 204 -6.48 9.49 5.21
N LEU A 205 -5.78 10.53 4.72
CA LEU A 205 -4.51 10.38 4.02
C LEU A 205 -3.40 10.62 5.04
N ALA A 206 -2.70 9.55 5.41
CA ALA A 206 -1.50 9.61 6.22
C ALA A 206 -0.27 9.68 5.32
N TYR A 207 0.52 10.75 5.44
CA TYR A 207 1.72 10.91 4.63
C TYR A 207 2.79 11.74 5.32
N ASN A 208 4.03 11.59 4.91
CA ASN A 208 5.17 12.32 5.47
C ASN A 208 5.47 13.58 4.66
N LEU A 209 5.54 13.46 3.32
CA LEU A 209 5.82 14.58 2.42
C LEU A 209 5.17 14.40 1.04
N VAL A 210 5.21 15.46 0.23
CA VAL A 210 4.85 15.45 -1.19
C VAL A 210 6.08 15.72 -2.02
N SER A 211 6.37 14.88 -3.01
CA SER A 211 7.49 15.06 -3.94
C SER A 211 7.07 14.70 -5.37
N SER A 212 8.03 14.67 -6.29
CA SER A 212 7.87 14.18 -7.66
C SER A 212 9.03 13.25 -8.02
N GLN A 213 8.91 12.47 -9.10
CA GLN A 213 9.98 11.57 -9.52
C GLN A 213 11.27 12.34 -9.83
N ASN A 214 11.20 13.46 -10.55
CA ASN A 214 12.39 14.26 -10.87
C ASN A 214 13.11 14.73 -9.59
N LYS A 215 12.38 15.22 -8.58
CA LYS A 215 12.96 15.65 -7.29
C LYS A 215 13.61 14.48 -6.53
N ILE A 216 13.01 13.29 -6.58
CA ILE A 216 13.59 12.10 -5.94
C ILE A 216 14.86 11.68 -6.67
N TYR A 217 14.88 11.71 -8.00
CA TYR A 217 16.06 11.42 -8.79
C TYR A 217 17.18 12.42 -8.52
N GLU A 218 16.88 13.73 -8.50
CA GLU A 218 17.84 14.79 -8.15
C GLU A 218 18.45 14.57 -6.76
N LEU A 219 17.63 14.27 -5.76
CA LEU A 219 18.10 13.98 -4.41
C LEU A 219 18.97 12.71 -4.35
N MET A 220 18.61 11.67 -5.10
CA MET A 220 19.42 10.46 -5.20
C MET A 220 20.78 10.74 -5.86
N GLU A 221 20.84 11.54 -6.93
CA GLU A 221 22.10 11.94 -7.55
C GLU A 221 22.96 12.79 -6.62
N GLU A 222 22.35 13.74 -5.91
CA GLU A 222 23.03 14.58 -4.92
C GLU A 222 23.67 13.73 -3.81
N LEU A 223 22.86 12.88 -3.17
CA LEU A 223 23.34 12.05 -2.07
C LEU A 223 24.30 10.96 -2.53
N SER A 224 24.17 10.51 -3.78
CA SER A 224 24.96 9.40 -4.28
C SER A 224 26.27 9.78 -4.93
N GLU A 225 26.36 11.02 -5.42
CA GLU A 225 27.39 11.49 -6.36
C GLU A 225 27.42 10.70 -7.68
N GLU A 226 26.35 9.95 -7.99
CA GLU A 226 26.18 9.22 -9.24
C GLU A 226 25.20 9.96 -10.17
N LYS A 227 25.36 9.81 -11.48
CA LYS A 227 24.39 10.28 -12.48
C LYS A 227 23.49 9.14 -12.91
N ILE A 228 22.18 9.39 -12.90
CA ILE A 228 21.15 8.38 -13.16
C ILE A 228 20.51 8.71 -14.52
N ASP A 229 20.46 7.73 -15.41
CA ASP A 229 19.80 7.92 -16.71
C ASP A 229 18.29 8.18 -16.51
N ARG A 230 17.79 9.21 -17.19
CA ARG A 230 16.39 9.61 -17.12
C ARG A 230 15.59 8.92 -18.23
N ASN A 231 14.92 7.82 -17.88
CA ASN A 231 14.06 7.08 -18.80
C ASN A 231 12.60 7.53 -18.68
N TYR A 232 12.23 8.58 -19.42
CA TYR A 232 10.86 9.08 -19.46
C TYR A 232 9.95 8.15 -20.28
N VAL A 233 8.84 7.74 -19.68
CA VAL A 233 7.83 6.88 -20.31
C VAL A 233 6.59 7.72 -20.61
N PRO A 234 6.23 7.92 -21.89
CA PRO A 234 5.13 8.80 -22.25
C PRO A 234 3.77 8.19 -21.84
N GLU A 235 2.79 9.06 -21.63
CA GLU A 235 1.42 8.70 -21.24
C GLU A 235 0.81 7.61 -22.13
N GLU A 236 0.97 7.71 -23.45
CA GLU A 236 0.45 6.72 -24.39
C GLU A 236 0.99 5.30 -24.12
N THR A 237 2.26 5.20 -23.70
CA THR A 237 2.86 3.91 -23.34
C THR A 237 2.23 3.35 -22.05
N ILE A 238 1.95 4.21 -21.07
CA ILE A 238 1.30 3.81 -19.81
C ILE A 238 -0.14 3.35 -20.07
N CYS A 239 -0.90 4.11 -20.84
CA CYS A 239 -2.27 3.75 -21.22
C CYS A 239 -2.30 2.43 -21.99
N SER A 240 -1.37 2.23 -22.94
CA SER A 240 -1.23 0.95 -23.65
C SER A 240 -0.91 -0.21 -22.70
N ARG A 241 -0.01 0.00 -21.72
CA ARG A 241 0.30 -1.00 -20.69
C ARG A 241 -0.92 -1.36 -19.85
N VAL A 242 -1.72 -0.37 -19.45
CA VAL A 242 -2.96 -0.59 -18.68
C VAL A 242 -3.95 -1.44 -19.48
N VAL A 243 -4.20 -1.11 -20.74
CA VAL A 243 -5.11 -1.88 -21.61
C VAL A 243 -4.64 -3.33 -21.74
N ALA A 244 -3.38 -3.54 -22.07
CA ALA A 244 -2.82 -4.88 -22.21
C ALA A 244 -2.87 -5.69 -20.90
N ALA A 245 -2.53 -5.06 -19.77
CA ALA A 245 -2.54 -5.72 -18.47
C ALA A 245 -3.97 -6.06 -17.99
N ARG A 246 -4.95 -5.21 -18.27
CA ARG A 246 -6.37 -5.49 -17.99
C ARG A 246 -6.86 -6.72 -18.75
N GLN A 247 -6.70 -6.72 -20.07
CA GLN A 247 -7.07 -7.86 -20.94
C GLN A 247 -6.42 -9.17 -20.48
N ALA A 248 -5.12 -9.13 -20.13
CA ALA A 248 -4.39 -10.30 -19.67
C ALA A 248 -4.89 -10.81 -18.29
N SER A 249 -5.30 -9.91 -17.40
CA SER A 249 -5.76 -10.25 -16.04
C SER A 249 -7.20 -10.78 -16.01
N GLU A 250 -8.09 -10.26 -16.86
CA GLU A 250 -9.50 -10.66 -16.88
C GLU A 250 -9.70 -12.12 -17.29
N THR A 251 -8.78 -12.64 -18.10
CA THR A 251 -8.79 -14.05 -18.52
C THR A 251 -8.40 -14.99 -17.37
N TYR A 252 -7.68 -14.51 -16.36
CA TYR A 252 -7.13 -15.30 -15.25
C TYR A 252 -7.34 -14.61 -13.91
N PRO A 253 -8.58 -14.62 -13.38
CA PRO A 253 -8.93 -13.87 -12.17
C PRO A 253 -8.05 -14.30 -10.98
N PHE A 254 -7.46 -13.31 -10.31
CA PHE A 254 -6.60 -13.46 -9.13
C PHE A 254 -5.30 -14.25 -9.33
N ASP A 255 -4.88 -14.57 -10.57
CA ASP A 255 -3.54 -15.09 -10.84
C ASP A 255 -2.49 -13.98 -10.59
N PRO A 256 -1.59 -14.13 -9.60
CA PRO A 256 -0.59 -13.12 -9.28
C PRO A 256 0.30 -12.74 -10.47
N ILE A 257 0.59 -13.68 -11.38
CA ILE A 257 1.44 -13.44 -12.56
C ILE A 257 0.77 -12.42 -13.49
N LYS A 258 -0.57 -12.42 -13.56
CA LYS A 258 -1.35 -11.53 -14.42
C LYS A 258 -1.76 -10.24 -13.71
N PHE A 259 -2.07 -10.32 -12.42
CA PHE A 259 -2.56 -9.18 -11.65
C PHE A 259 -1.45 -8.23 -11.18
N ILE A 260 -0.24 -8.71 -10.88
CA ILE A 260 0.87 -7.81 -10.48
C ILE A 260 1.19 -6.77 -11.57
N PRO A 261 1.37 -7.14 -12.86
CA PRO A 261 1.55 -6.16 -13.93
C PRO A 261 0.39 -5.16 -14.04
N ARG A 262 -0.86 -5.62 -13.85
CA ARG A 262 -2.03 -4.73 -13.83
C ARG A 262 -1.96 -3.72 -12.70
N TYR A 263 -1.65 -4.15 -11.48
CA TYR A 263 -1.51 -3.24 -10.34
C TYR A 263 -0.46 -2.17 -10.62
N LEU A 264 0.72 -2.57 -11.12
CA LEU A 264 1.80 -1.63 -11.41
C LEU A 264 1.40 -0.62 -12.50
N ALA A 265 0.81 -1.07 -13.60
CA ALA A 265 0.37 -0.20 -14.68
C ALA A 265 -0.73 0.77 -14.23
N GLU A 266 -1.72 0.30 -13.46
CA GLU A 266 -2.81 1.13 -12.93
C GLU A 266 -2.31 2.14 -11.88
N TYR A 267 -1.30 1.77 -11.06
CA TYR A 267 -0.60 2.73 -10.20
C TYR A 267 0.09 3.81 -11.03
N GLN A 268 0.91 3.44 -12.03
CA GLN A 268 1.61 4.39 -12.90
C GLN A 268 0.61 5.35 -13.57
N LEU A 269 -0.52 4.85 -14.06
CA LEU A 269 -1.60 5.70 -14.60
C LEU A 269 -2.16 6.64 -13.53
N SER A 270 -2.52 6.12 -12.35
CA SER A 270 -3.19 6.90 -11.31
C SER A 270 -2.31 7.99 -10.71
N TRP A 271 -1.13 7.67 -10.18
CA TRP A 271 -0.29 8.68 -9.53
C TRP A 271 0.64 9.41 -10.51
N GLY A 272 1.08 8.75 -11.59
CA GLY A 272 2.11 9.27 -12.50
C GLY A 272 1.58 10.07 -13.70
N ILE A 273 0.36 9.79 -14.16
CA ILE A 273 -0.30 10.53 -15.26
C ILE A 273 -1.48 11.34 -14.73
N ARG A 274 -2.36 10.71 -13.95
CA ARG A 274 -3.56 11.34 -13.40
C ARG A 274 -3.29 12.16 -12.13
N GLY A 275 -2.12 12.03 -11.50
CA GLY A 275 -1.80 12.78 -10.28
C GLY A 275 -2.81 12.57 -9.14
N ASP A 276 -3.48 11.41 -9.09
CA ASP A 276 -4.54 11.13 -8.11
C ASP A 276 -3.97 11.06 -6.68
N ASN A 277 -2.69 10.70 -6.53
CA ASN A 277 -2.02 10.56 -5.23
C ASN A 277 -1.52 11.91 -4.63
N ASN A 278 -2.34 12.96 -4.71
CA ASN A 278 -2.02 14.31 -4.24
C ASN A 278 -2.90 14.68 -3.03
N PRO A 279 -2.36 15.26 -1.94
CA PRO A 279 -3.18 15.72 -0.80
C PRO A 279 -4.30 16.70 -1.16
N GLU A 280 -4.13 17.58 -2.14
CA GLU A 280 -5.22 18.48 -2.58
C GLU A 280 -6.38 17.70 -3.17
N TYR A 281 -6.08 16.71 -4.02
CA TYR A 281 -7.10 15.84 -4.61
C TYR A 281 -7.73 14.92 -3.55
N ALA A 282 -6.94 14.44 -2.58
CA ALA A 282 -7.47 13.71 -1.44
C ALA A 282 -8.49 14.55 -0.65
N LYS A 283 -8.18 15.82 -0.37
CA LYS A 283 -9.12 16.77 0.28
C LYS A 283 -10.39 16.95 -0.54
N TYR A 284 -10.29 17.09 -1.86
CA TYR A 284 -11.44 17.14 -2.77
C TYR A 284 -12.33 15.88 -2.64
N LEU A 285 -11.71 14.69 -2.55
CA LEU A 285 -12.43 13.44 -2.31
C LEU A 285 -12.96 13.28 -0.87
N GLY A 286 -12.77 14.26 0.01
CA GLY A 286 -13.25 14.26 1.39
C GLY A 286 -12.34 13.53 2.38
N TYR A 287 -11.05 13.39 2.07
CA TYR A 287 -10.05 12.93 3.04
C TYR A 287 -9.63 14.07 3.96
N HIS A 288 -9.45 13.75 5.25
CA HIS A 288 -8.62 14.56 6.13
C HIS A 288 -7.15 14.15 5.98
N THR A 289 -6.23 15.07 6.24
CA THR A 289 -4.80 14.76 6.17
C THR A 289 -4.17 14.71 7.54
N THR A 290 -3.15 13.89 7.72
CA THR A 290 -2.35 13.87 8.95
C THR A 290 -1.65 15.19 9.23
N GLN A 291 -1.41 16.00 8.21
CA GLN A 291 -0.70 17.27 8.30
C GLN A 291 -1.60 18.33 8.92
N ASP A 292 -2.92 18.27 8.62
CA ASP A 292 -3.91 19.11 9.28
C ASP A 292 -4.28 18.58 10.68
N LEU A 293 -4.28 17.25 10.88
CA LEU A 293 -4.71 16.62 12.13
C LEU A 293 -3.62 16.63 13.22
N TYR A 294 -2.36 16.45 12.83
CA TYR A 294 -1.20 16.25 13.70
C TYR A 294 0.02 17.07 13.21
N PRO A 295 -0.09 18.41 13.13
CA PRO A 295 0.98 19.27 12.57
C PRO A 295 2.32 19.19 13.33
N GLU A 296 2.28 18.75 14.60
CA GLU A 296 3.47 18.57 15.44
C GLU A 296 4.16 17.20 15.25
N PHE A 297 3.55 16.27 14.52
CA PHE A 297 4.16 14.96 14.25
C PHE A 297 5.47 15.14 13.47
N GLN A 298 6.53 14.49 13.96
CA GLN A 298 7.82 14.46 13.29
C GLN A 298 7.93 13.17 12.47
N PRO A 299 7.67 13.21 11.15
CA PRO A 299 7.84 12.04 10.30
C PRO A 299 9.31 11.69 10.14
N THR A 300 9.58 10.45 9.73
CA THR A 300 10.88 10.06 9.20
C THR A 300 11.21 10.96 8.01
N ASP A 301 12.37 11.61 8.07
CA ASP A 301 12.86 12.45 6.98
C ASP A 301 13.31 11.58 5.79
N PHE A 302 12.94 12.01 4.57
CA PHE A 302 13.20 11.24 3.37
C PHE A 302 14.66 11.29 2.94
N ARG A 303 15.36 12.41 3.15
CA ARG A 303 16.80 12.50 2.88
C ARG A 303 17.55 11.58 3.83
N GLU A 304 17.26 11.62 5.13
CA GLU A 304 17.86 10.71 6.11
C GLU A 304 17.60 9.23 5.75
N TYR A 305 16.39 8.91 5.29
CA TYR A 305 16.08 7.58 4.80
C TYR A 305 16.95 7.20 3.58
N LEU A 306 17.04 8.04 2.56
CA LEU A 306 17.85 7.75 1.37
C LEU A 306 19.36 7.67 1.68
N GLU A 307 19.86 8.48 2.61
CA GLU A 307 21.23 8.34 3.12
C GLU A 307 21.47 6.96 3.74
N SER A 308 20.51 6.45 4.51
CA SER A 308 20.60 5.10 5.10
C SER A 308 20.59 4.00 4.03
N VAL A 309 19.89 4.20 2.91
CA VAL A 309 19.90 3.32 1.74
C VAL A 309 21.26 3.35 1.07
N ILE A 310 21.81 4.53 0.83
CA ILE A 310 23.13 4.68 0.21
C ILE A 310 24.25 4.08 1.06
N ARG A 311 24.16 4.21 2.39
CA ARG A 311 25.15 3.67 3.34
C ARG A 311 25.05 2.15 3.56
N GLY A 312 24.04 1.48 3.00
CA GLY A 312 23.89 0.04 3.18
C GLY A 312 23.21 -0.38 4.48
N SER A 313 22.62 0.54 5.25
CA SER A 313 22.05 0.28 6.59
C SER A 313 20.52 0.24 6.62
N ALA A 314 19.84 0.69 5.57
CA ALA A 314 18.39 0.55 5.47
C ALA A 314 17.95 -0.92 5.37
N LYS A 315 16.68 -1.19 5.65
CA LYS A 315 16.07 -2.51 5.49
C LYS A 315 15.18 -2.53 4.26
N GLY A 316 15.47 -3.43 3.32
CA GLY A 316 14.58 -3.71 2.19
C GLY A 316 13.28 -4.38 2.61
N ILE A 317 12.23 -4.17 1.82
CA ILE A 317 10.91 -4.76 2.03
C ILE A 317 10.66 -5.93 1.09
N TYR A 318 9.76 -6.83 1.47
CA TYR A 318 9.42 -8.03 0.68
C TYR A 318 10.63 -8.91 0.37
N THR A 319 11.62 -8.92 1.27
CA THR A 319 12.87 -9.68 1.11
C THR A 319 12.66 -11.19 1.07
N ASP A 320 11.55 -11.68 1.64
CA ASP A 320 11.09 -13.07 1.56
C ASP A 320 10.41 -13.42 0.22
N ARG A 321 10.02 -12.41 -0.56
CA ARG A 321 9.38 -12.54 -1.89
C ARG A 321 10.34 -12.28 -3.05
N VAL A 322 11.62 -12.02 -2.76
CA VAL A 322 12.66 -11.89 -3.78
C VAL A 322 12.84 -13.25 -4.44
N ILE A 323 12.20 -13.43 -5.60
CA ILE A 323 12.57 -14.48 -6.55
C ILE A 323 14.07 -14.31 -6.77
N SER A 324 14.84 -15.37 -6.49
CA SER A 324 16.31 -15.34 -6.39
C SER A 324 16.98 -14.37 -7.38
N ARG A 325 18.13 -13.77 -6.99
CA ARG A 325 18.98 -12.87 -7.82
C ARG A 325 19.15 -13.29 -9.30
N LYS A 326 18.96 -14.56 -9.64
CA LYS A 326 18.93 -15.10 -11.01
C LYS A 326 17.79 -14.55 -11.90
N HIS A 327 16.63 -14.23 -11.32
CA HIS A 327 15.46 -13.70 -12.06
C HIS A 327 15.44 -12.17 -12.18
N GLN A 328 16.10 -11.44 -11.30
CA GLN A 328 16.25 -9.98 -11.46
C GLN A 328 17.04 -9.59 -12.71
N ARG A 329 17.90 -10.50 -13.23
CA ARG A 329 18.57 -10.35 -14.54
C ARG A 329 17.64 -10.55 -15.75
N HIS A 330 16.41 -11.02 -15.54
CA HIS A 330 15.48 -11.42 -16.60
C HIS A 330 14.29 -10.49 -16.79
N PHE A 331 14.21 -9.35 -16.08
CA PHE A 331 13.40 -8.26 -16.61
C PHE A 331 14.11 -7.77 -17.87
N PRO A 332 13.53 -7.93 -19.07
CA PRO A 332 14.21 -7.53 -20.28
C PRO A 332 14.50 -6.05 -20.15
N ARG A 333 15.77 -5.68 -20.27
CA ARG A 333 16.11 -4.37 -20.82
C ARG A 333 15.36 -4.33 -22.13
N THR A 334 14.35 -3.47 -22.25
CA THR A 334 13.78 -3.18 -23.56
C THR A 334 14.84 -2.38 -24.30
N GLU A 335 15.83 -3.10 -24.84
CA GLU A 335 16.43 -2.66 -26.08
C GLU A 335 15.28 -2.61 -27.08
N SER A 336 15.15 -1.45 -27.72
CA SER A 336 14.36 -1.23 -28.92
C SER A 336 14.40 -2.48 -29.81
N SER A 337 13.31 -3.25 -29.79
CA SER A 337 12.98 -4.14 -30.88
C SER A 337 11.66 -3.64 -31.45
N ASP A 338 11.79 -2.69 -32.37
CA ASP A 338 10.81 -2.54 -33.42
C ASP A 338 10.49 -3.92 -34.03
N SER A 339 9.23 -4.05 -34.45
CA SER A 339 8.63 -5.20 -35.15
C SER A 339 8.19 -6.37 -34.26
N LEU A 340 6.89 -6.40 -33.96
CA LEU A 340 6.01 -7.58 -34.14
C LEU A 340 4.56 -7.32 -33.65
N TYR A 341 4.26 -6.18 -33.02
CA TYR A 341 2.90 -5.87 -32.54
C TYR A 341 2.03 -5.02 -33.47
N THR A 342 2.48 -4.71 -34.69
CA THR A 342 1.61 -4.21 -35.77
C THR A 342 0.80 -5.35 -36.38
N ARG A 343 -0.12 -5.93 -35.61
CA ARG A 343 -1.29 -6.60 -36.19
C ARG A 343 -2.54 -5.98 -35.59
N ILE A 344 -3.17 -5.20 -36.47
CA ILE A 344 -4.51 -4.64 -36.46
C ILE A 344 -5.46 -5.54 -35.65
N PHE A 345 -5.88 -5.06 -34.48
CA PHE A 345 -7.05 -5.59 -33.77
C PHE A 345 -8.01 -4.44 -33.42
N PRO A 346 -9.32 -4.70 -33.50
CA PRO A 346 -10.34 -3.66 -33.53
C PRO A 346 -10.40 -2.91 -32.20
N ARG A 347 -10.58 -1.58 -32.29
CA ARG A 347 -10.90 -0.70 -31.16
C ARG A 347 -12.18 -1.22 -30.48
N THR A 348 -12.05 -1.83 -29.31
CA THR A 348 -13.18 -2.07 -28.40
C THR A 348 -12.76 -1.66 -26.99
N GLU A 349 -13.57 -0.76 -26.43
CA GLU A 349 -13.32 0.17 -25.31
C GLU A 349 -12.25 1.23 -25.61
N SER A 350 -12.73 2.44 -25.93
CA SER A 350 -11.85 3.54 -26.32
C SER A 350 -10.97 3.96 -25.13
N SER A 351 -9.68 4.10 -25.41
CA SER A 351 -8.72 4.82 -24.58
C SER A 351 -9.29 6.14 -24.06
N ASP A 352 -10.20 6.77 -24.80
CA ASP A 352 -10.83 8.05 -24.48
C ASP A 352 -11.54 8.07 -23.10
N SER A 353 -12.03 6.95 -22.58
CA SER A 353 -12.63 6.90 -21.23
C SER A 353 -11.60 6.93 -20.10
N LEU A 354 -10.36 6.50 -20.37
CA LEU A 354 -9.23 6.63 -19.44
C LEU A 354 -8.59 8.01 -19.48
N MET A 355 -8.74 8.71 -20.62
CA MET A 355 -8.12 10.00 -20.92
C MET A 355 -8.96 11.21 -20.47
N SER A 356 -10.25 11.04 -20.16
CA SER A 356 -11.08 12.14 -19.67
C SER A 356 -10.92 12.33 -18.15
N ARG A 357 -10.50 13.54 -17.76
CA ARG A 357 -10.72 14.08 -16.43
C ARG A 357 -11.91 15.02 -16.46
#